data_AF-A0A7V4MJP4-F1
#
_entry.id   AF-A0A7V4MJP4-F1
#
_cell.length_a   1.000
_cell.length_b   1.000
_cell.length_c   1.000
_cell.angle_alpha   90.00
_cell.angle_beta   90.00
_cell.angle_gamma   90.00
#
_symmetry.space_group_name_H-M   'P 1'
#
loop_
_entity.id
_entity.type
_entity.pdbx_description
1 polymer ?
#
loop_
_entity_poly.entity_id
_entity_poly.type
_entity_poly.pdbx_seq_one_letter_code
_entity_poly.pdbx_strand_id
1 'polypeptide(L)'
;MQTKNIDLAYEKAVEALKSCSKPAGLYASGLPGGYEATWARDSMITTLGACLVGDTFKKAIKSSLELLSKNQSENGQIPNCVGSFNEDRQSDVTFNSIDSSLWYIIGHFAYANAYGDLSLIEKYKNNIAKA
;
A
#
# COMPACT_ATOMS: atom_id res chain seq x y z
N MET A 1 31.67 -13.05 -6.67
CA MET A 1 31.33 -11.63 -6.94
C MET A 1 29.82 -11.43 -7.12
N GLN A 2 29.14 -12.24 -7.94
CA GLN A 2 27.72 -12.07 -8.27
C GLN A 2 26.76 -12.19 -7.06
N THR A 3 26.97 -13.14 -6.16
CA THR A 3 26.18 -13.31 -4.92
C THR A 3 26.25 -12.09 -4.00
N LYS A 4 27.44 -11.50 -3.84
CA LYS A 4 27.65 -10.30 -3.02
C LYS A 4 26.82 -9.09 -3.51
N ASN A 5 26.59 -8.98 -4.81
CA ASN A 5 25.77 -7.89 -5.36
C ASN A 5 24.27 -8.14 -5.17
N ILE A 6 23.82 -9.39 -5.15
CA ILE A 6 22.43 -9.76 -4.88
C ILE A 6 22.08 -9.50 -3.41
N ASP A 7 22.96 -9.93 -2.49
CA ASP A 7 22.76 -9.70 -1.05
C ASP A 7 22.70 -8.21 -0.74
N LEU A 8 23.63 -7.42 -1.29
CA LEU A 8 23.61 -5.96 -1.15
C LEU A 8 22.35 -5.33 -1.75
N ALA A 9 21.90 -5.78 -2.92
CA ALA A 9 20.67 -5.27 -3.53
C ALA A 9 19.44 -5.59 -2.67
N TYR A 10 19.37 -6.78 -2.08
CA TYR A 10 18.32 -7.15 -1.14
C TYR A 10 18.34 -6.26 0.11
N GLU A 11 19.50 -6.06 0.73
CA GLU A 11 19.65 -5.16 1.88
C GLU A 11 19.16 -3.74 1.56
N LYS A 12 19.56 -3.19 0.40
CA LYS A 12 19.12 -1.87 -0.07
C LYS A 12 17.64 -1.80 -0.40
N ALA A 13 17.04 -2.87 -0.93
CA ALA A 13 15.60 -2.95 -1.13
C ALA A 13 14.85 -2.90 0.22
N VAL A 14 15.34 -3.63 1.23
CA VAL A 14 14.75 -3.59 2.58
C VAL A 14 14.91 -2.22 3.24
N GLU A 15 16.05 -1.55 3.08
CA GLU A 15 16.25 -0.17 3.54
C GLU A 15 15.24 0.80 2.88
N ALA A 16 15.01 0.67 1.58
CA ALA A 16 14.00 1.46 0.87
C ALA A 16 12.58 1.18 1.38
N LEU A 17 12.23 -0.09 1.63
CA LEU A 17 10.94 -0.44 2.23
C LEU A 17 10.76 0.19 3.62
N LYS A 18 11.81 0.18 4.45
CA LYS A 18 11.80 0.82 5.77
C LYS A 18 11.56 2.32 5.68
N SER A 19 12.17 3.01 4.71
CA SER A 19 11.96 4.46 4.56
C SER A 19 10.54 4.80 4.08
N CYS A 20 9.94 3.96 3.24
CA CYS A 20 8.56 4.11 2.77
C CYS A 20 7.50 3.72 3.82
N SER A 21 7.85 2.92 4.83
CA SER A 21 6.92 2.47 5.88
C SER A 21 6.63 3.58 6.90
N LYS A 22 5.43 4.16 6.84
CA LYS A 22 4.96 5.22 7.75
C LYS A 22 3.78 4.76 8.60
N PRO A 23 3.40 5.51 9.67
CA PRO A 23 2.25 5.14 10.51
C PRO A 23 0.93 5.01 9.72
N ALA A 24 0.74 5.87 8.72
CA ALA A 24 -0.46 5.90 7.87
C ALA A 24 -0.49 4.77 6.81
N GLY A 25 0.66 4.18 6.47
CA GLY A 25 0.76 3.17 5.42
C GLY A 25 2.14 3.14 4.77
N LEU A 26 2.23 2.38 3.68
CA LEU A 26 3.37 2.37 2.77
C LEU A 26 3.24 3.56 1.80
N TYR A 27 4.18 4.49 1.89
CA TYR A 27 4.25 5.63 0.98
C TYR A 27 4.96 5.27 -0.32
N ALA A 28 4.67 6.02 -1.39
CA ALA A 28 5.35 5.84 -2.67
C ALA A 28 6.83 6.26 -2.62
N SER A 29 7.20 7.17 -1.70
CA SER A 29 8.59 7.53 -1.43
C SER A 29 8.86 7.64 0.07
N GLY A 30 10.06 7.22 0.49
CA GLY A 30 10.55 7.37 1.85
C GLY A 30 11.39 8.62 2.10
N LEU A 31 11.66 9.41 1.06
CA LEU A 31 12.49 10.63 1.14
C LEU A 31 11.66 11.86 1.55
N PRO A 32 12.23 12.77 2.37
CA PRO A 32 11.61 14.05 2.67
C PRO A 32 11.27 14.84 1.41
N GLY A 33 10.05 15.36 1.32
CA GLY A 33 9.58 16.11 0.15
C GLY A 33 9.36 15.25 -1.10
N GLY A 34 9.39 13.92 -0.98
CA GLY A 34 8.96 13.00 -2.02
C GLY A 34 7.44 12.84 -2.05
N TYR A 35 6.98 11.73 -2.59
CA TYR A 35 5.56 11.32 -2.57
C TYR A 35 5.16 10.80 -1.17
N GLU A 36 4.97 11.71 -0.23
CA GLU A 36 4.69 11.44 1.19
C GLU A 36 3.21 11.07 1.47
N ALA A 37 2.65 10.17 0.66
CA ALA A 37 1.26 9.74 0.79
C ALA A 37 1.09 8.27 0.39
N THR A 38 -0.06 7.69 0.75
CA THR A 38 -0.40 6.32 0.35
C THR A 38 -1.00 6.34 -1.05
N TRP A 39 -0.24 5.85 -2.02
CA TRP A 39 -0.71 5.64 -3.39
C TRP A 39 -1.14 4.19 -3.57
N ALA A 40 -2.36 3.95 -4.06
CA ALA A 40 -2.94 2.60 -4.07
C ALA A 40 -2.12 1.61 -4.90
N ARG A 41 -1.69 1.98 -6.11
CA ARG A 41 -0.84 1.12 -6.95
C ARG A 41 0.50 0.83 -6.25
N ASP A 42 1.21 1.89 -5.90
CA ASP A 42 2.57 1.84 -5.38
C ASP A 42 2.61 1.03 -4.08
N SER A 43 1.74 1.35 -3.13
CA SER A 43 1.66 0.66 -1.84
C SER A 43 1.35 -0.84 -1.98
N MET A 44 0.51 -1.24 -2.95
CA MET A 44 0.15 -2.64 -3.16
C MET A 44 1.23 -3.41 -3.91
N ILE A 45 1.93 -2.79 -4.87
CA ILE A 45 3.13 -3.39 -5.48
C ILE A 45 4.24 -3.56 -4.44
N THR A 46 4.48 -2.53 -3.61
CA THR A 46 5.42 -2.58 -2.50
C THR A 46 5.05 -3.69 -1.51
N THR A 47 3.76 -3.91 -1.25
CA THR A 47 3.26 -4.99 -0.38
C THR A 47 3.75 -6.37 -0.85
N LEU A 48 3.77 -6.65 -2.17
CA LEU A 48 4.23 -7.94 -2.69
C LEU A 48 5.67 -8.26 -2.27
N GLY A 49 6.57 -7.27 -2.34
CA GLY A 49 7.95 -7.43 -1.88
C GLY A 49 8.07 -7.41 -0.35
N ALA A 50 7.32 -6.52 0.32
CA ALA A 50 7.37 -6.37 1.77
C ALA A 50 6.91 -7.64 2.52
N CYS A 51 5.94 -8.38 1.97
CA CYS A 51 5.49 -9.67 2.48
C CYS A 51 6.61 -10.73 2.53
N LEU A 52 7.66 -10.60 1.70
CA LEU A 52 8.79 -11.54 1.69
C LEU A 52 9.78 -11.27 2.84
N VAL A 53 9.64 -10.16 3.58
CA VAL A 53 10.51 -9.74 4.69
C VAL A 53 9.86 -10.07 6.05
N GLY A 54 9.02 -11.10 6.07
CA GLY A 54 8.26 -11.54 7.23
C GLY A 54 7.31 -10.46 7.76
N ASP A 55 7.20 -10.36 9.08
CA ASP A 55 6.22 -9.49 9.75
C ASP A 55 6.66 -8.02 9.86
N THR A 56 7.89 -7.69 9.43
CA THR A 56 8.50 -6.35 9.57
C THR A 56 7.58 -5.22 9.09
N PHE A 57 6.86 -5.44 7.98
CA PHE A 57 6.01 -4.44 7.35
C PHE A 57 4.51 -4.71 7.49
N LYS A 58 4.14 -5.78 8.22
CA LYS A 58 2.73 -6.22 8.36
C LYS A 58 1.82 -5.09 8.84
N LYS A 59 2.28 -4.28 9.80
CA LYS A 59 1.52 -3.14 10.32
C LYS A 59 1.31 -2.04 9.27
N ALA A 60 2.35 -1.70 8.50
CA ALA A 60 2.26 -0.65 7.48
C ALA A 60 1.36 -1.07 6.32
N ILE A 61 1.47 -2.32 5.86
CA ILE A 61 0.57 -2.89 4.84
C ILE A 61 -0.88 -2.83 5.32
N LYS A 62 -1.13 -3.26 6.57
CA LYS A 62 -2.45 -3.18 7.19
C LYS A 62 -2.97 -1.74 7.22
N SER A 63 -2.17 -0.78 7.66
CA SER A 63 -2.55 0.64 7.66
C SER A 63 -2.93 1.13 6.26
N SER A 64 -2.17 0.77 5.21
CA SER A 64 -2.50 1.12 3.82
C SER A 64 -3.87 0.60 3.40
N LEU A 65 -4.13 -0.70 3.62
CA LEU A 65 -5.38 -1.34 3.25
C LEU A 65 -6.57 -0.73 4.00
N GLU A 66 -6.42 -0.47 5.30
CA GLU A 66 -7.44 0.18 6.11
C GLU A 66 -7.71 1.62 5.66
N LEU A 67 -6.67 2.37 5.31
CA LEU A 67 -6.78 3.74 4.83
C LEU A 67 -7.52 3.80 3.49
N LEU A 68 -7.18 2.91 2.55
CA LEU A 68 -7.86 2.82 1.25
C LEU A 68 -9.32 2.40 1.39
N SER A 69 -9.63 1.41 2.24
CA SER A 69 -11.01 0.99 2.51
C SER A 69 -11.87 2.14 3.06
N LYS A 70 -11.31 2.94 3.99
CA LYS A 70 -12.02 4.07 4.62
C LYS A 70 -12.35 5.20 3.65
N ASN A 71 -11.57 5.34 2.58
CA ASN A 71 -11.71 6.40 1.60
C ASN A 71 -12.28 5.89 0.25
N GLN A 72 -12.83 4.67 0.22
CA GLN A 72 -13.55 4.17 -0.96
C GLN A 72 -14.75 5.08 -1.25
N SER A 73 -14.97 5.39 -2.54
CA SER A 73 -16.11 6.21 -2.94
C SER A 73 -17.45 5.49 -2.76
N GLU A 74 -18.55 6.26 -2.76
CA GLU A 74 -19.91 5.70 -2.70
C GLU A 74 -20.23 4.76 -3.86
N ASN A 75 -19.51 4.84 -4.98
CA ASN A 75 -19.69 3.95 -6.13
C ASN A 75 -18.72 2.78 -6.17
N GLY A 76 -17.82 2.66 -5.17
CA GLY A 76 -16.89 1.53 -5.04
C GLY A 76 -15.47 1.80 -5.50
N GLN A 77 -15.20 2.92 -6.18
CA GLN A 77 -13.85 3.24 -6.62
C GLN A 77 -12.92 3.44 -5.42
N ILE A 78 -11.78 2.76 -5.44
CA ILE A 78 -10.69 2.99 -4.49
C ILE A 78 -9.88 4.22 -4.95
N PRO A 79 -9.54 5.16 -4.05
CA PRO A 79 -8.75 6.33 -4.42
C PRO A 79 -7.36 5.93 -4.88
N ASN A 80 -6.77 6.73 -5.79
CA ASN A 80 -5.40 6.50 -6.22
C ASN A 80 -4.38 7.01 -5.21
N CYS A 81 -4.73 8.02 -4.41
CA CYS A 81 -3.87 8.63 -3.40
C CYS A 81 -4.70 9.11 -2.20
N VAL A 82 -4.17 8.89 -0.99
CA VAL A 82 -4.71 9.42 0.27
C VAL A 82 -3.57 10.03 1.10
N GLY A 83 -3.77 11.26 1.56
CA GLY A 83 -2.85 11.97 2.46
C GLY A 83 -1.91 12.97 1.79
N SER A 84 -2.14 13.28 0.51
CA SER A 84 -1.49 14.40 -0.18
C SER A 84 -2.58 15.34 -0.68
N PHE A 85 -2.60 16.56 -0.12
CA PHE A 85 -3.59 17.57 -0.47
C PHE A 85 -3.44 17.96 -1.94
N ASN A 86 -4.52 17.81 -2.70
CA ASN A 86 -4.62 18.24 -4.08
C ASN A 86 -5.28 19.62 -4.13
N GLU A 87 -4.56 20.65 -4.61
CA GLU A 87 -5.06 22.03 -4.66
C GLU A 87 -6.24 22.19 -5.64
N ASP A 88 -6.20 21.53 -6.81
CA ASP A 88 -7.27 21.66 -7.81
C ASP A 88 -8.61 21.11 -7.30
N ARG A 89 -8.56 20.03 -6.51
CA ARG A 89 -9.73 19.33 -5.97
C ARG A 89 -10.07 19.71 -4.53
N GLN A 90 -9.20 20.49 -3.87
CA GLN A 90 -9.31 20.87 -2.46
C GLN A 90 -9.54 19.65 -1.54
N SER A 91 -8.76 18.58 -1.73
CA SER A 91 -8.96 17.30 -1.02
C SER A 91 -7.67 16.52 -0.83
N ASP A 92 -7.55 15.82 0.31
CA ASP A 92 -6.50 14.83 0.58
C ASP A 92 -6.76 13.45 -0.05
N VAL A 93 -7.88 13.29 -0.75
CA VAL A 93 -8.30 12.05 -1.40
C VAL A 93 -8.45 12.29 -2.91
N THR A 94 -7.70 11.55 -3.71
CA THR A 94 -7.70 11.70 -5.18
C THR A 94 -8.20 10.43 -5.87
N PHE A 95 -8.99 10.62 -6.94
CA PHE A 95 -9.54 9.56 -7.80
C PHE A 95 -9.21 9.82 -9.28
N ASN A 96 -7.97 9.57 -9.68
CA ASN A 96 -7.43 9.84 -11.02
C ASN A 96 -6.93 8.59 -11.77
N SER A 97 -7.13 7.40 -11.21
CA SER A 97 -6.79 6.14 -11.90
C SER A 97 -7.86 5.07 -11.73
N ILE A 98 -7.85 4.12 -12.66
CA ILE A 98 -8.84 3.03 -12.75
C ILE A 98 -8.34 1.72 -12.15
N ASP A 99 -7.04 1.53 -12.01
CA ASP A 99 -6.43 0.28 -11.54
C ASP A 99 -6.26 0.23 -10.01
N SER A 100 -6.54 1.32 -9.30
CA SER A 100 -6.45 1.41 -7.83
C SER A 100 -7.31 0.35 -7.14
N SER A 101 -8.53 0.12 -7.63
CA SER A 101 -9.41 -0.93 -7.10
C SER A 101 -8.80 -2.33 -7.28
N LEU A 102 -8.25 -2.61 -8.46
CA LEU A 102 -7.64 -3.92 -8.76
C LEU A 102 -6.42 -4.18 -7.87
N TRP A 103 -5.56 -3.17 -7.70
CA TRP A 103 -4.41 -3.27 -6.81
C TRP A 103 -4.80 -3.43 -5.34
N TYR A 104 -5.86 -2.75 -4.89
CA TYR A 104 -6.41 -2.90 -3.55
C TYR A 104 -6.90 -4.34 -3.28
N ILE A 105 -7.60 -4.95 -4.24
CA ILE A 105 -8.03 -6.36 -4.13
C ILE A 105 -6.81 -7.26 -4.01
N ILE A 106 -5.83 -7.12 -4.91
CA ILE A 106 -4.58 -7.89 -4.88
C ILE A 106 -3.87 -7.74 -3.53
N GLY A 107 -3.82 -6.53 -2.97
CA GLY A 107 -3.20 -6.26 -1.69
C GLY A 107 -3.83 -7.00 -0.51
N HIS A 108 -5.17 -7.08 -0.46
CA HIS A 108 -5.87 -7.88 0.55
C HIS A 108 -5.51 -9.36 0.47
N PHE A 109 -5.50 -9.92 -0.75
CA PHE A 109 -5.13 -11.32 -0.94
C PHE A 109 -3.64 -11.58 -0.66
N ALA A 110 -2.76 -10.65 -1.04
CA ALA A 110 -1.34 -10.74 -0.74
C ALA A 110 -1.09 -10.73 0.78
N TYR A 111 -1.74 -9.82 1.52
CA TYR A 111 -1.68 -9.77 2.98
C TYR A 111 -2.17 -11.07 3.62
N ALA A 112 -3.35 -11.52 3.23
CA ALA A 112 -3.96 -12.74 3.75
C ALA A 112 -3.06 -13.97 3.50
N ASN A 113 -2.54 -14.11 2.29
CA ASN A 113 -1.68 -15.23 1.92
C ASN A 113 -0.33 -15.19 2.65
N ALA A 114 0.31 -14.02 2.72
CA ALA A 114 1.63 -13.90 3.36
C ALA A 114 1.60 -14.14 4.87
N TYR A 115 0.51 -13.77 5.53
CA TYR A 115 0.43 -13.77 7.00
C TYR A 115 -0.56 -14.78 7.58
N GLY A 116 -1.27 -15.54 6.74
CA GLY A 116 -2.37 -16.42 7.17
C GLY A 116 -3.49 -15.65 7.90
N ASP A 117 -3.63 -14.36 7.61
CA ASP A 117 -4.45 -13.42 8.37
C ASP A 117 -5.62 -12.90 7.53
N LEU A 118 -6.79 -13.54 7.70
CA LEU A 118 -8.02 -13.17 6.99
C LEU A 118 -8.77 -11.99 7.60
N SER A 119 -8.26 -11.39 8.69
CA SER A 119 -9.01 -10.38 9.45
C SER A 119 -9.39 -9.15 8.61
N LEU A 120 -8.52 -8.74 7.68
CA LEU A 120 -8.80 -7.62 6.78
C LEU A 120 -9.82 -7.96 5.70
N ILE A 121 -9.77 -9.17 5.13
CA ILE A 121 -10.76 -9.63 4.16
C ILE A 121 -12.14 -9.68 4.82
N GLU A 122 -12.26 -10.27 6.01
CA GLU A 122 -13.53 -10.35 6.72
C GLU A 122 -14.08 -8.97 7.08
N LYS A 123 -13.20 -8.08 7.56
CA LYS A 123 -13.58 -6.70 7.94
C LYS A 123 -14.06 -5.90 6.73
N TYR A 124 -13.43 -6.05 5.57
CA TYR A 124 -13.69 -5.22 4.39
C TYR A 124 -14.33 -5.97 3.23
N LYS A 125 -14.96 -7.12 3.46
CA LYS A 125 -15.59 -7.94 2.42
C LYS A 125 -16.54 -7.17 1.51
N ASN A 126 -17.31 -6.22 2.07
CA ASN A 126 -18.23 -5.39 1.31
C ASN A 126 -17.49 -4.36 0.45
N ASN A 127 -16.40 -3.76 0.97
CA ASN A 127 -15.56 -2.85 0.20
C ASN A 127 -14.87 -3.59 -0.94
N ILE A 128 -14.34 -4.78 -0.69
CA ILE A 128 -13.68 -5.64 -1.67
C ILE A 128 -14.65 -6.06 -2.78
N ALA A 129 -15.87 -6.48 -2.43
CA ALA A 129 -16.88 -6.89 -3.40
C ALA A 129 -17.40 -5.72 -4.27
N LYS A 130 -17.31 -4.50 -3.75
CA LYS A 130 -17.77 -3.27 -4.44
C LYS A 130 -16.68 -2.60 -5.28
N ALA A 131 -15.40 -2.88 -4.97
CA ALA A 131 -14.24 -2.31 -5.64
C ALA A 131 -14.07 -2.84 -7.06
#